data_AF-A0A947PTH6-F1
#
_entry.id   AF-A0A947PTH6-F1
#
_cell.length_a   1.000
_cell.length_b   1.000
_cell.length_c   1.000
_cell.angle_alpha   90.00
_cell.angle_beta   90.00
_cell.angle_gamma   90.00
#
_symmetry.space_group_name_H-M   'P 1'
#
loop_
_entity.id
_entity.type
_entity.pdbx_description
1 polymer ?
#
loop_
_entity_poly.entity_id
_entity_poly.type
_entity_poly.pdbx_seq_one_letter_code
_entity_poly.pdbx_strand_id
1 'polypeptide(L)'
;MNTPEISHRPAHRVVSILAVSALALGLAACGKTEDPTVGQRLDSAVEKTEQAAAEARANTSSAMQSAETKMEQGAASAESATKNAANSAMEAIDDATITARVNASLAKDPDLSALKINVDTVDGKVTLNGPAPTTVARDRAETIAKAVEGVTSVNNQLVVTAS
;
A
#
# COMPACT_ATOMS: atom_id res chain seq x y z
N MET A 1 28.20 35.43 -21.94
CA MET A 1 27.21 34.49 -22.52
C MET A 1 26.97 33.39 -21.51
N ASN A 2 25.84 33.41 -20.81
CA ASN A 2 25.32 32.29 -20.01
C ASN A 2 23.81 32.54 -19.88
N THR A 3 23.00 31.63 -20.43
CA THR A 3 21.53 31.67 -20.44
C THR A 3 20.96 30.86 -19.28
N PRO A 4 19.91 31.33 -18.59
CA PRO A 4 19.24 30.55 -17.54
C PRO A 4 18.31 29.49 -18.13
N GLU A 5 18.41 28.26 -17.63
CA GLU A 5 17.56 27.13 -17.95
C GLU A 5 16.24 27.22 -17.16
N ILE A 6 15.11 27.30 -17.87
CA ILE A 6 13.77 27.39 -17.27
C ILE A 6 13.25 25.99 -16.98
N SER A 7 13.26 25.65 -15.69
CA SER A 7 12.64 24.46 -15.09
C SER A 7 11.13 24.41 -15.36
N HIS A 8 10.68 23.47 -16.19
CA HIS A 8 9.26 23.11 -16.32
C HIS A 8 8.93 21.95 -15.38
N ARG A 9 8.18 22.23 -14.33
CA ARG A 9 7.51 21.23 -13.48
C ARG A 9 6.13 20.93 -14.08
N PRO A 10 5.80 19.70 -14.50
CA PRO A 10 4.42 19.36 -14.82
C PRO A 10 3.69 18.95 -13.53
N ALA A 11 2.88 19.87 -13.00
CA ALA A 11 1.85 19.59 -12.02
C ALA A 11 0.63 18.98 -12.73
N HIS A 12 0.63 17.66 -12.97
CA HIS A 12 -0.57 16.95 -13.41
C HIS A 12 -1.41 16.53 -12.21
N ARG A 13 -2.16 17.50 -11.67
CA ARG A 13 -3.33 17.21 -10.84
C ARG A 13 -4.52 16.95 -11.75
N VAL A 14 -5.06 15.74 -11.63
CA VAL A 14 -6.50 15.40 -11.75
C VAL A 14 -7.16 15.77 -13.09
N VAL A 15 -7.22 14.80 -14.01
CA VAL A 15 -8.35 14.70 -14.96
C VAL A 15 -8.78 13.25 -15.02
N SER A 16 -9.76 12.93 -14.18
CA SER A 16 -10.56 11.72 -14.29
C SER A 16 -11.85 12.06 -15.05
N ILE A 17 -12.43 11.04 -15.68
CA ILE A 17 -13.82 10.91 -16.14
C ILE A 17 -14.14 11.53 -17.53
N LEU A 18 -14.25 10.65 -18.55
CA LEU A 18 -15.50 10.32 -19.26
C LEU A 18 -15.17 9.51 -20.52
N ALA A 19 -15.23 8.18 -20.43
CA ALA A 19 -15.37 7.31 -21.59
C ALA A 19 -16.83 6.83 -21.62
N VAL A 20 -17.65 7.43 -22.47
CA VAL A 20 -18.89 6.80 -22.95
C VAL A 20 -19.06 7.15 -24.43
N SER A 21 -19.35 6.12 -25.23
CA SER A 21 -19.91 6.13 -26.58
C SER A 21 -19.09 6.70 -27.74
N ALA A 22 -18.49 5.79 -28.52
CA ALA A 22 -18.63 5.79 -29.98
C ALA A 22 -18.42 4.36 -30.52
N LEU A 23 -19.34 3.45 -30.15
CA LEU A 23 -19.65 2.29 -30.98
C LEU A 23 -20.38 2.85 -32.21
N ALA A 24 -19.97 2.42 -33.41
CA ALA A 24 -20.55 2.74 -34.73
C ALA A 24 -19.96 3.95 -35.48
N LEU A 25 -18.80 3.75 -36.13
CA LEU A 25 -18.58 4.33 -37.46
C LEU A 25 -17.84 3.29 -38.32
N GLY A 26 -18.56 2.71 -39.29
CA GLY A 26 -17.93 1.82 -40.27
C GLY A 26 -18.86 1.01 -41.17
N LEU A 27 -20.13 1.39 -41.35
CA LEU A 27 -21.01 0.75 -42.35
C LEU A 27 -21.81 1.83 -43.08
N ALA A 28 -21.15 2.57 -43.96
CA ALA A 28 -21.74 3.17 -45.16
C ALA A 28 -20.72 4.09 -45.83
N ALA A 29 -20.02 3.57 -46.82
CA ALA A 29 -19.48 4.40 -47.89
C ALA A 29 -19.62 3.63 -49.21
N CYS A 30 -20.82 3.72 -49.79
CA CYS A 30 -20.99 3.43 -51.21
C CYS A 30 -20.59 4.67 -52.01
N GLY A 31 -19.55 4.53 -52.84
CA GLY A 31 -19.18 5.44 -53.91
C GLY A 31 -18.69 4.61 -55.09
N LYS A 32 -19.21 4.93 -56.28
CA LYS A 32 -19.24 4.11 -57.49
C LYS A 32 -17.99 4.27 -58.35
N THR A 33 -17.27 3.17 -58.67
CA THR A 33 -16.35 3.09 -59.83
C THR A 33 -16.21 1.63 -60.31
N GLU A 34 -16.67 1.40 -61.54
CA GLU A 34 -16.19 0.53 -62.64
C GLU A 34 -15.69 -0.91 -62.37
N ASP A 35 -16.25 -1.84 -63.13
CA ASP A 35 -16.13 -3.30 -63.04
C ASP A 35 -14.75 -3.88 -63.37
N PRO A 36 -14.21 -4.74 -62.50
CA PRO A 36 -13.44 -5.91 -62.91
C PRO A 36 -14.34 -7.16 -62.89
N THR A 37 -14.15 -8.03 -63.87
CA THR A 37 -14.97 -9.23 -64.07
C THR A 37 -14.98 -10.19 -62.87
N VAL A 38 -16.13 -10.85 -62.71
CA VAL A 38 -16.57 -11.68 -61.57
C VAL A 38 -15.64 -12.84 -61.16
N GLY A 39 -14.69 -13.25 -61.99
CA GLY A 39 -13.79 -14.39 -61.70
C GLY A 39 -12.56 -14.05 -60.84
N GLN A 40 -12.04 -12.82 -60.88
CA GLN A 40 -10.78 -12.46 -60.19
C GLN A 40 -10.97 -11.84 -58.79
N ARG A 41 -12.22 -11.54 -58.42
CA ARG A 41 -12.56 -10.82 -57.18
C ARG A 41 -12.74 -11.74 -55.98
N LEU A 42 -13.03 -13.03 -56.21
CA LEU A 42 -13.32 -13.97 -55.13
C LEU A 42 -12.03 -14.42 -54.42
N ASP A 43 -10.98 -14.73 -55.16
CA ASP A 43 -9.70 -15.19 -54.58
C ASP A 43 -8.96 -14.06 -53.83
N SER A 44 -9.01 -12.83 -54.39
CA SER A 44 -8.36 -11.66 -53.80
C SER A 44 -9.07 -11.12 -52.55
N ALA A 45 -10.35 -11.44 -52.37
CA ALA A 45 -11.14 -11.00 -51.22
C ALA A 45 -10.97 -11.94 -50.01
N VAL A 46 -10.73 -13.23 -50.24
CA VAL A 46 -10.52 -14.23 -49.18
C VAL A 46 -9.10 -14.12 -48.59
N GLU A 47 -8.05 -13.94 -49.40
CA GLU A 47 -6.68 -13.77 -48.88
C GLU A 47 -6.50 -12.46 -48.08
N LYS A 48 -7.10 -11.35 -48.53
CA LYS A 48 -7.03 -10.06 -47.81
C LYS A 48 -7.85 -10.04 -46.52
N THR A 49 -8.90 -10.86 -46.41
CA THR A 49 -9.66 -10.99 -45.16
C THR A 49 -8.99 -11.92 -44.17
N GLU A 50 -8.24 -12.94 -44.62
CA GLU A 50 -7.45 -13.80 -43.72
C GLU A 50 -6.23 -13.08 -43.12
N GLN A 51 -5.49 -12.30 -43.92
CA GLN A 51 -4.33 -11.54 -43.42
C GLN A 51 -4.74 -10.40 -42.46
N ALA A 52 -5.83 -9.68 -42.76
CA ALA A 52 -6.33 -8.62 -41.88
C ALA A 52 -6.95 -9.17 -40.58
N ALA A 53 -7.56 -10.36 -40.60
CA ALA A 53 -8.09 -11.01 -39.40
C ALA A 53 -6.99 -11.61 -38.51
N ALA A 54 -5.88 -12.07 -39.10
CA ALA A 54 -4.73 -12.56 -38.35
C ALA A 54 -4.00 -11.41 -37.59
N GLU A 55 -3.81 -10.26 -38.24
CA GLU A 55 -3.18 -9.09 -37.63
C GLU A 55 -4.07 -8.42 -36.55
N ALA A 56 -5.40 -8.40 -36.76
CA ALA A 56 -6.34 -7.90 -35.76
C ALA A 56 -6.33 -8.76 -34.47
N ARG A 57 -6.16 -10.08 -34.58
CA ARG A 57 -6.06 -11.00 -33.44
C ARG A 57 -4.72 -10.85 -32.71
N ALA A 58 -3.62 -10.63 -33.44
CA ALA A 58 -2.32 -10.39 -32.83
C ALA A 58 -2.29 -9.09 -31.99
N ASN A 59 -2.85 -8.00 -32.52
CA ASN A 59 -2.83 -6.68 -31.86
C ASN A 59 -3.84 -6.58 -30.70
N THR A 60 -4.92 -7.38 -30.75
CA THR A 60 -5.94 -7.44 -29.70
C THR A 60 -5.50 -8.32 -28.52
N SER A 61 -4.70 -9.38 -28.75
CA SER A 61 -4.17 -10.22 -27.67
C SER A 61 -3.21 -9.47 -26.74
N SER A 62 -2.36 -8.61 -27.31
CA SER A 62 -1.39 -7.79 -26.57
C SER A 62 -2.08 -6.70 -25.73
N ALA A 63 -3.19 -6.16 -26.23
CA ALA A 63 -4.00 -5.17 -25.51
C ALA A 63 -4.85 -5.79 -24.39
N MET A 64 -5.34 -7.02 -24.57
CA MET A 64 -6.11 -7.74 -23.54
C MET A 64 -5.22 -8.30 -22.43
N GLN A 65 -4.05 -8.86 -22.74
CA GLN A 65 -3.11 -9.35 -21.72
C GLN A 65 -2.59 -8.22 -20.82
N SER A 66 -2.33 -7.04 -21.40
CA SER A 66 -1.92 -5.86 -20.64
C SER A 66 -3.07 -5.22 -19.85
N ALA A 67 -4.33 -5.46 -20.23
CA ALA A 67 -5.50 -5.06 -19.46
C ALA A 67 -5.77 -6.02 -18.27
N GLU A 68 -5.71 -7.35 -18.46
CA GLU A 68 -5.80 -8.35 -17.39
C GLU A 68 -4.73 -8.11 -16.32
N THR A 69 -3.48 -7.92 -16.74
CA THR A 69 -2.36 -7.71 -15.81
C THR A 69 -2.55 -6.45 -14.96
N LYS A 70 -3.09 -5.36 -15.53
CA LYS A 70 -3.33 -4.11 -14.81
C LYS A 70 -4.53 -4.20 -13.86
N MET A 71 -5.55 -4.98 -14.21
CA MET A 71 -6.70 -5.22 -13.33
C MET A 71 -6.34 -6.11 -12.15
N GLU A 72 -5.59 -7.20 -12.41
CA GLU A 72 -5.09 -8.12 -11.37
C GLU A 72 -4.15 -7.38 -10.39
N GLN A 73 -3.24 -6.56 -10.91
CA GLN A 73 -2.35 -5.73 -10.08
C GLN A 73 -3.11 -4.68 -9.27
N GLY A 74 -4.17 -4.09 -9.84
CA GLY A 74 -5.03 -3.14 -9.15
C GLY A 74 -5.77 -3.78 -7.97
N ALA A 75 -6.35 -4.96 -8.18
CA ALA A 75 -7.04 -5.72 -7.14
C ALA A 75 -6.08 -6.22 -6.05
N ALA A 76 -4.95 -6.83 -6.42
CA ALA A 76 -3.95 -7.32 -5.47
C ALA A 76 -3.32 -6.20 -4.63
N SER A 77 -3.11 -5.02 -5.22
CA SER A 77 -2.58 -3.85 -4.51
C SER A 77 -3.60 -3.28 -3.51
N ALA A 78 -4.89 -3.27 -3.86
CA ALA A 78 -5.94 -2.83 -2.94
C ALA A 78 -6.11 -3.80 -1.77
N GLU A 79 -6.12 -5.11 -2.05
CA GLU A 79 -6.22 -6.15 -1.01
C GLU A 79 -5.04 -6.14 -0.05
N SER A 80 -3.81 -6.02 -0.57
CA SER A 80 -2.61 -5.95 0.26
C SER A 80 -2.57 -4.68 1.11
N ALA A 81 -2.99 -3.52 0.58
CA ALA A 81 -3.10 -2.29 1.36
C ALA A 81 -4.13 -2.43 2.51
N THR A 82 -5.31 -3.00 2.24
CA THR A 82 -6.31 -3.27 3.27
C THR A 82 -5.80 -4.25 4.33
N LYS A 83 -5.15 -5.34 3.92
CA LYS A 83 -4.58 -6.34 4.84
C LYS A 83 -3.49 -5.74 5.72
N ASN A 84 -2.60 -4.93 5.14
CA ASN A 84 -1.54 -4.26 5.90
C ASN A 84 -2.13 -3.27 6.91
N ALA A 85 -3.12 -2.46 6.50
CA ALA A 85 -3.79 -1.55 7.41
C ALA A 85 -4.51 -2.28 8.56
N ALA A 86 -5.17 -3.41 8.26
CA ALA A 86 -5.80 -4.25 9.27
C ALA A 86 -4.77 -4.83 10.25
N ASN A 87 -3.65 -5.36 9.75
CA ASN A 87 -2.57 -5.88 10.57
C ASN A 87 -1.97 -4.80 11.48
N SER A 88 -1.67 -3.61 10.95
CA SER A 88 -1.14 -2.50 11.75
C SER A 88 -2.14 -2.02 12.81
N ALA A 89 -3.44 -2.05 12.53
CA ALA A 89 -4.46 -1.73 13.52
C ALA A 89 -4.53 -2.79 14.63
N MET A 90 -4.40 -4.08 14.28
CA MET A 90 -4.34 -5.17 15.26
C MET A 90 -3.10 -5.06 16.14
N GLU A 91 -1.93 -4.80 15.55
CA GLU A 91 -0.68 -4.59 16.27
C GLU A 91 -0.76 -3.41 17.25
N ALA A 92 -1.35 -2.28 16.82
CA ALA A 92 -1.58 -1.14 17.71
C ALA A 92 -2.52 -1.47 18.90
N ILE A 93 -3.50 -2.35 18.71
CA ILE A 93 -4.39 -2.83 19.79
C ILE A 93 -3.63 -3.75 20.75
N ASP A 94 -2.80 -4.65 20.21
CA ASP A 94 -1.95 -5.54 21.00
C ASP A 94 -0.96 -4.73 21.86
N ASP A 95 -0.29 -3.73 21.27
CA ASP A 95 0.62 -2.82 21.97
C ASP A 95 -0.08 -1.99 23.05
N ALA A 96 -1.29 -1.49 22.77
CA ALA A 96 -2.09 -0.79 23.77
C ALA A 96 -2.45 -1.71 24.95
N THR A 97 -2.74 -2.98 24.67
CA THR A 97 -3.03 -4.00 25.69
C THR A 97 -1.78 -4.34 26.51
N ILE A 98 -0.62 -4.48 25.87
CA ILE A 98 0.67 -4.67 26.56
C ILE A 98 0.95 -3.46 27.46
N THR A 99 0.82 -2.24 26.95
CA THR A 99 1.00 -1.00 27.70
C THR A 99 0.11 -0.95 28.95
N ALA A 100 -1.18 -1.30 28.80
CA ALA A 100 -2.11 -1.34 29.92
C ALA A 100 -1.71 -2.39 30.96
N ARG A 101 -1.27 -3.58 30.54
CA ARG A 101 -0.81 -4.66 31.44
C ARG A 101 0.47 -4.28 32.18
N VAL A 102 1.42 -3.62 31.51
CA VAL A 102 2.65 -3.12 32.14
C VAL A 102 2.30 -2.05 33.18
N ASN A 103 1.51 -1.04 32.82
CA ASN A 103 1.05 -0.01 33.76
C ASN A 103 0.34 -0.61 34.97
N ALA A 104 -0.56 -1.58 34.75
CA ALA A 104 -1.24 -2.26 35.84
C ALA A 104 -0.28 -3.06 36.73
N SER A 105 0.76 -3.67 36.16
CA SER A 105 1.75 -4.44 36.92
C SER A 105 2.67 -3.53 37.75
N LEU A 106 3.07 -2.39 37.20
CA LEU A 106 3.81 -1.35 37.93
C LEU A 106 2.97 -0.74 39.05
N ALA A 107 1.68 -0.48 38.80
CA ALA A 107 0.76 0.07 39.80
C ALA A 107 0.44 -0.89 40.95
N LYS A 108 0.58 -2.21 40.73
CA LYS A 108 0.44 -3.22 41.78
C LYS A 108 1.67 -3.33 42.68
N ASP A 109 2.79 -2.78 42.23
CA ASP A 109 4.05 -2.85 42.95
C ASP A 109 4.11 -1.72 44.01
N PRO A 110 4.27 -2.04 45.30
CA PRO A 110 4.24 -1.02 46.35
C PRO A 110 5.36 0.02 46.21
N ASP A 111 6.52 -0.36 45.67
CA ASP A 111 7.67 0.53 45.54
C ASP A 111 7.64 1.37 44.26
N LEU A 112 6.78 1.03 43.30
CA LEU A 112 6.65 1.72 42.01
C LEU A 112 5.31 2.43 41.81
N SER A 113 4.26 2.03 42.53
CA SER A 113 2.89 2.55 42.38
C SER A 113 2.76 4.07 42.60
N ALA A 114 3.62 4.65 43.43
CA ALA A 114 3.67 6.10 43.68
C ALA A 114 4.49 6.87 42.63
N LEU A 115 5.26 6.17 41.80
CA LEU A 115 6.17 6.78 40.83
C LEU A 115 5.43 7.18 39.56
N LYS A 116 5.84 8.30 38.95
CA LYS A 116 5.32 8.77 37.66
C LYS A 116 6.12 8.14 36.52
N ILE A 117 5.84 6.86 36.27
CA ILE A 117 6.44 6.11 35.15
C ILE A 117 5.49 6.18 33.95
N ASN A 118 5.98 6.68 32.82
CA ASN A 118 5.30 6.59 31.52
C ASN A 118 5.75 5.31 30.82
N VAL A 119 4.78 4.63 30.20
CA VAL A 119 5.00 3.38 29.47
C VAL A 119 4.49 3.57 28.05
N ASP A 120 5.38 3.37 27.09
CA ASP A 120 5.06 3.38 25.66
C ASP A 120 5.44 2.03 25.07
N THR A 121 4.59 1.45 24.21
CA THR A 121 4.87 0.17 23.54
C THR A 121 4.69 0.32 22.04
N VAL A 122 5.65 -0.20 21.27
CA VAL A 122 5.60 -0.29 19.80
C VAL A 122 6.19 -1.63 19.37
N ASP A 123 5.42 -2.44 18.63
CA ASP A 123 5.78 -3.77 18.14
C ASP A 123 6.27 -4.68 19.30
N GLY A 124 5.57 -4.62 20.45
CA GLY A 124 5.92 -5.33 21.68
C GLY A 124 7.19 -4.82 22.39
N LYS A 125 7.84 -3.76 21.91
CA LYS A 125 9.00 -3.12 22.54
C LYS A 125 8.52 -2.05 23.51
N VAL A 126 8.76 -2.26 24.79
CA VAL A 126 8.32 -1.35 25.85
C VAL A 126 9.41 -0.34 26.16
N THR A 127 9.08 0.94 26.25
CA THR A 127 9.95 2.00 26.77
C THR A 127 9.40 2.52 28.08
N LEU A 128 10.26 2.57 29.11
CA LEU A 128 9.93 3.11 30.44
C LEU A 128 10.60 4.46 30.63
N ASN A 129 9.82 5.49 30.91
CA ASN A 129 10.29 6.88 31.07
C ASN A 129 9.82 7.48 32.40
N GLY A 130 10.63 8.36 33.00
CA GLY A 130 10.28 9.07 34.24
C GLY A 130 11.34 8.97 35.34
N PRO A 131 11.09 9.57 36.52
CA PRO A 131 12.01 9.52 37.64
C PRO A 131 11.90 8.19 38.40
N ALA A 132 13.04 7.66 38.83
CA ALA A 132 13.13 6.56 39.78
C ALA A 132 13.95 7.02 41.00
N PRO A 133 13.48 6.77 42.24
CA PRO A 133 14.19 7.24 43.42
C PRO A 133 15.53 6.53 43.60
N THR A 134 15.67 5.28 43.17
CA THR A 134 16.91 4.49 43.31
C THR A 134 17.15 3.63 42.09
N THR A 135 18.39 3.18 41.91
CA THR A 135 18.74 2.15 40.90
C THR A 135 17.93 0.87 41.08
N VAL A 136 17.64 0.49 42.33
CA VAL A 136 16.83 -0.69 42.64
C VAL A 136 15.39 -0.53 42.11
N ALA A 137 14.78 0.64 42.29
CA ALA A 137 13.45 0.91 41.75
C ALA A 137 13.45 0.89 40.21
N ARG A 138 14.48 1.45 39.58
CA ARG A 138 14.66 1.40 38.12
C ARG A 138 14.75 -0.04 37.60
N ASP A 139 15.60 -0.85 38.21
CA ASP A 139 15.85 -2.23 37.74
C ASP A 139 14.64 -3.14 38.01
N ARG A 140 13.89 -2.87 39.10
CA ARG A 140 12.64 -3.55 39.38
C ARG A 140 11.53 -3.23 38.37
N ALA A 141 11.39 -1.97 37.98
CA ALA A 141 10.44 -1.57 36.95
C ALA A 141 10.67 -2.31 35.62
N GLU A 142 11.94 -2.44 35.22
CA GLU A 142 12.33 -3.21 34.03
C GLU A 142 12.01 -4.70 34.18
N THR A 143 12.28 -5.29 35.34
CA THR A 143 11.97 -6.70 35.61
C THR A 143 10.47 -6.98 35.49
N ILE A 144 9.64 -6.10 36.05
CA ILE A 144 8.18 -6.22 35.98
C ILE A 144 7.68 -6.07 34.55
N ALA A 145 8.20 -5.07 33.81
CA ALA A 145 7.83 -4.87 32.42
C ALA A 145 8.20 -6.09 31.56
N LYS A 146 9.39 -6.68 31.74
CA LYS A 146 9.83 -7.90 31.03
C LYS A 146 8.96 -9.13 31.32
N ALA A 147 8.31 -9.18 32.48
CA ALA A 147 7.46 -10.31 32.87
C ALA A 147 6.07 -10.26 32.24
N VAL A 148 5.68 -9.15 31.61
CA VAL A 148 4.39 -9.03 30.94
C VAL A 148 4.41 -9.79 29.61
N GLU A 149 3.39 -10.61 29.39
CA GLU A 149 3.20 -11.34 28.14
C GLU A 149 3.10 -10.39 26.94
N GLY A 150 3.76 -10.77 25.83
CA GLY A 150 3.83 -9.97 24.61
C GLY A 150 4.99 -8.97 24.56
N VAL A 151 5.67 -8.74 25.69
CA VAL A 151 6.87 -7.89 25.71
C VAL A 151 8.04 -8.63 25.07
N THR A 152 8.59 -8.05 24.01
CA THR A 152 9.74 -8.60 23.27
C THR A 152 11.07 -8.02 23.75
N SER A 153 11.05 -6.77 24.19
CA SER A 153 12.21 -6.07 24.74
C SER A 153 11.77 -4.88 25.59
N VAL A 154 12.65 -4.46 26.50
CA VAL A 154 12.43 -3.30 27.36
C VAL A 154 13.58 -2.33 27.22
N ASN A 155 13.27 -1.08 26.88
CA ASN A 155 14.17 0.06 26.90
C ASN A 155 13.91 0.86 28.19
N ASN A 156 14.76 0.68 29.18
CA ASN A 156 14.64 1.35 30.47
C ASN A 156 15.35 2.70 30.45
N GLN A 157 14.59 3.79 30.37
CA GLN A 157 15.08 5.17 30.33
C GLN A 157 14.74 5.93 31.61
N LEU A 158 14.47 5.23 32.72
CA LEU A 158 14.20 5.88 34.00
C LEU A 158 15.46 6.56 34.54
N VAL A 159 15.28 7.80 35.02
CA VAL A 159 16.36 8.62 35.55
C VAL A 159 16.40 8.47 37.06
N VAL A 160 17.53 8.00 37.60
CA VAL A 160 17.74 7.89 39.04
C VAL A 160 17.95 9.27 39.64
N THR A 161 17.13 9.64 40.62
CA THR A 161 17.16 10.99 41.22
C THR A 161 17.83 11.06 42.60
N ALA A 162 18.01 9.94 43.30
CA ALA A 162 18.80 9.92 44.52
C ALA A 162 20.25 9.57 44.20
N SER A 163 21.15 10.44 44.66
CA SER A 163 22.61 10.31 44.60
C SER A 163 23.14 9.78 45.93
#